data_AF-A0AAV6LDQ8-F1
#
_entry.id   AF-A0AAV6LDQ8-F1
#
_cell.length_a   1.000
_cell.length_b   1.000
_cell.length_c   1.000
_cell.angle_alpha   90.00
_cell.angle_beta   90.00
_cell.angle_gamma   90.00
#
_symmetry.space_group_name_H-M   'P 1'
#
loop_
_entity.id
_entity.type
_entity.pdbx_description
1 polymer ?
#
loop_
_entity_poly.entity_id
_entity_poly.type
_entity_poly.pdbx_seq_one_letter_code
_entity_poly.pdbx_strand_id
1 'polypeptide(L)'
;MSQRVVKEKNALAERLKNAEAARRRFDEELKRYATEKLTREEIRKSLEDEVRRLTETVGQTEGEKREKEEQVARCEAYIDGMEAKLQACQQYIHSLESSLQEEMSRHAPLYGAGLEALSMKELETISRIHEEGLRQIHALQQRKVTSPAGSPLVGPHSLPHPHGFYAAAAAAATAPPPVAVGMPPPLVPNGGVGIHSNGHVNGAVGSPWFNHS
;
A
#
# COMPACT_ATOMS: atom_id res chain seq x y z
N MET A 1 43.18 30.52 -100.73
CA MET A 1 43.12 30.36 -99.25
C MET A 1 43.50 28.92 -98.90
N SER A 2 44.52 28.74 -98.07
CA SER A 2 45.34 27.52 -97.97
C SER A 2 44.79 26.48 -96.98
N GLN A 3 44.93 25.18 -97.31
CA GLN A 3 44.49 23.97 -96.58
C GLN A 3 44.84 23.95 -95.07
N ARG A 4 45.85 24.70 -94.65
CA ARG A 4 46.24 24.91 -93.26
C ARG A 4 45.14 25.55 -92.42
N VAL A 5 44.47 26.56 -92.97
CA VAL A 5 43.38 27.29 -92.28
C VAL A 5 42.19 26.36 -92.01
N VAL A 6 41.91 25.43 -92.91
CA VAL A 6 40.84 24.42 -92.74
C VAL A 6 41.17 23.43 -91.62
N LYS A 7 42.43 22.98 -91.54
CA LYS A 7 42.89 22.08 -90.46
C LYS A 7 42.82 22.75 -89.08
N GLU A 8 43.25 24.01 -89.00
CA GLU A 8 43.19 24.80 -87.77
C GLU A 8 41.74 25.07 -87.35
N LYS A 9 40.86 25.41 -88.29
CA LYS A 9 39.41 25.54 -88.04
C LYS A 9 38.80 24.25 -87.47
N ASN A 10 39.11 23.09 -88.07
CA ASN A 10 38.58 21.81 -87.62
C ASN A 10 39.13 21.42 -86.23
N ALA A 11 40.41 21.67 -85.97
CA ALA A 11 41.00 21.46 -84.64
C ALA A 11 40.36 22.36 -83.57
N LEU A 12 40.05 23.61 -83.91
CA LEU A 12 39.33 24.52 -83.02
C LEU A 12 37.89 24.08 -82.78
N ALA A 13 37.18 23.59 -83.81
CA ALA A 13 35.83 23.07 -83.68
C ALA A 13 35.76 21.86 -82.73
N GLU A 14 36.69 20.90 -82.86
CA GLU A 14 36.74 19.75 -81.95
C GLU A 14 37.13 20.15 -80.51
N ARG A 15 38.04 21.12 -80.34
CA ARG A 15 38.35 21.66 -79.00
C ARG A 15 37.15 22.34 -78.36
N LEU A 16 36.40 23.13 -79.13
CA LEU A 16 35.18 23.80 -78.66
C LEU A 16 34.12 22.77 -78.26
N LYS A 17 33.89 21.75 -79.10
CA LYS A 17 32.96 20.65 -78.81
C LYS A 17 33.32 19.91 -77.53
N ASN A 18 34.61 19.62 -77.32
CA ASN A 18 35.08 18.96 -76.09
C ASN A 18 34.93 19.86 -74.86
N ALA A 19 35.23 21.15 -74.98
CA ALA A 19 35.05 22.12 -73.89
C ALA A 19 33.57 22.30 -73.52
N GLU A 20 32.67 22.33 -74.51
CA GLU A 20 31.22 22.38 -74.29
C GLU A 20 30.69 21.10 -73.64
N ALA A 21 31.18 19.93 -74.06
CA ALA A 21 30.83 18.66 -73.43
C ALA A 21 31.31 18.59 -71.97
N ALA A 22 32.52 19.07 -71.68
CA ALA A 22 33.03 19.17 -70.31
C ALA A 22 32.20 20.13 -69.46
N ARG A 23 31.87 21.32 -70.00
CA ARG A 23 31.01 22.30 -69.30
C ARG A 23 29.66 21.70 -68.94
N ARG A 24 29.00 21.00 -69.88
CA ARG A 24 27.71 20.34 -69.61
C ARG A 24 27.80 19.31 -68.47
N ARG A 25 28.87 18.52 -68.40
CA ARG A 25 29.09 17.56 -67.30
C ARG A 25 29.25 18.26 -65.95
N PHE A 26 30.04 19.33 -65.89
CA PHE A 26 30.17 20.12 -64.66
C PHE A 26 28.83 20.75 -64.24
N ASP A 27 28.05 21.29 -65.19
CA ASP A 27 26.73 21.84 -64.90
C ASP A 27 25.76 20.77 -64.35
N GLU A 28 25.84 19.53 -64.85
CA GLU A 28 25.08 18.39 -64.33
C GLU A 28 25.52 17.97 -62.93
N GLU A 29 26.83 17.90 -62.67
CA GLU A 29 27.39 17.60 -61.35
C GLU A 29 27.01 18.66 -60.31
N LEU A 30 27.05 19.94 -60.69
CA LEU A 30 26.58 21.04 -59.83
C LEU A 30 25.10 20.90 -59.47
N LYS A 31 24.25 20.52 -60.43
CA LYS A 31 22.83 20.24 -60.18
C LYS A 31 22.64 19.06 -59.23
N ARG A 32 23.37 17.95 -59.44
CA ARG A 32 23.31 16.78 -58.55
C ARG A 32 23.72 17.17 -57.12
N TYR A 33 24.82 17.89 -56.96
CA TYR A 33 25.28 18.36 -55.67
C TYR A 33 24.27 19.28 -54.98
N ALA A 34 23.63 20.19 -55.72
CA ALA A 34 22.59 21.04 -55.18
C ALA A 34 21.40 20.23 -54.64
N THR A 35 20.94 19.21 -55.39
CA THR A 35 19.85 18.34 -54.94
C THR A 35 20.24 17.49 -53.73
N GLU A 36 21.45 16.91 -53.72
CA GLU A 36 21.94 16.10 -52.61
C GLU A 36 22.10 16.92 -51.33
N LYS A 37 22.54 18.17 -51.45
CA LYS A 37 22.65 19.08 -50.32
C LYS A 37 21.28 19.34 -49.68
N LEU A 38 20.23 19.54 -50.49
CA LEU A 38 18.87 19.75 -49.99
C LEU A 38 18.33 18.50 -49.30
N THR A 39 18.48 17.31 -49.90
CA THR A 39 17.99 16.07 -49.28
C THR A 39 18.74 15.75 -47.98
N ARG A 40 20.06 15.98 -47.93
CA ARG A 40 20.86 15.81 -46.71
C ARG A 40 20.42 16.78 -45.61
N GLU A 41 20.06 17.99 -45.97
CA GLU A 41 19.57 19.01 -45.05
C GLU A 41 18.19 18.64 -44.47
N GLU A 42 17.28 18.12 -45.29
CA GLU A 42 15.98 17.60 -44.84
C GLU A 42 16.15 16.44 -43.87
N ILE A 43 17.03 15.49 -44.18
CA ILE A 43 17.36 14.36 -43.28
C ILE A 43 17.93 14.87 -41.96
N ARG A 44 18.87 15.81 -42.01
CA ARG A 44 19.47 16.40 -40.81
C ARG A 44 18.40 17.03 -39.91
N LYS A 45 17.51 17.85 -40.50
CA LYS A 45 16.42 18.48 -39.76
C LYS A 45 15.46 17.45 -39.15
N SER A 46 15.09 16.42 -39.90
CA SER A 46 14.24 15.33 -39.39
C SER A 46 14.88 14.61 -38.20
N LEU A 47 16.19 14.38 -38.24
CA LEU A 47 16.91 13.76 -37.12
C LEU A 47 16.98 14.69 -35.91
N GLU A 48 17.19 16.00 -36.10
CA GLU A 48 17.18 16.99 -35.03
C GLU A 48 15.81 17.07 -34.33
N ASP A 49 14.72 17.00 -35.09
CA ASP A 49 13.36 17.00 -34.54
C ASP A 49 13.07 15.70 -33.78
N GLU A 50 13.53 14.55 -34.26
CA GLU A 50 13.40 13.27 -33.56
C GLU A 50 14.20 13.23 -32.26
N VAL A 51 15.44 13.75 -32.26
CA VAL A 51 16.25 13.88 -31.04
C VAL A 51 15.54 14.75 -30.00
N ARG A 52 14.92 15.85 -30.43
CA ARG A 52 14.15 16.71 -29.53
C ARG A 52 12.95 15.97 -28.92
N ARG A 53 12.17 15.30 -29.76
CA ARG A 53 11.01 14.49 -29.34
C ARG A 53 11.40 13.40 -28.35
N LEU A 54 12.50 12.69 -28.61
CA LEU A 54 13.04 11.67 -27.72
C LEU A 54 13.50 12.27 -26.39
N THR A 55 14.17 13.42 -26.41
CA THR A 55 14.62 14.12 -25.20
C THR A 55 13.44 14.50 -24.31
N GLU A 56 12.36 15.04 -24.89
CA GLU A 56 11.13 15.36 -24.16
C GLU A 56 10.48 14.10 -23.56
N THR A 57 10.40 13.01 -24.34
CA THR A 57 9.81 11.74 -23.90
C THR A 57 10.63 11.11 -22.76
N VAL A 58 11.96 11.15 -22.85
CA VAL A 58 12.84 10.64 -21.79
C VAL A 58 12.67 11.47 -20.52
N GLY A 59 12.65 12.81 -20.61
CA GLY A 59 12.42 13.67 -19.46
C GLY A 59 11.07 13.41 -18.76
N GLN A 60 10.01 13.18 -19.53
CA GLN A 60 8.69 12.80 -19.00
C GLN A 60 8.74 11.45 -18.27
N THR A 61 9.27 10.41 -18.93
CA THR A 61 9.33 9.06 -18.35
C THR A 61 10.25 8.96 -17.13
N GLU A 62 11.34 9.72 -17.09
CA GLU A 62 12.19 9.85 -15.90
C GLU A 62 11.45 10.55 -14.75
N GLY A 63 10.62 11.55 -15.04
CA GLY A 63 9.75 12.20 -14.07
C GLY A 63 8.74 11.23 -13.45
N GLU A 64 8.00 10.51 -14.29
CA GLU A 64 7.03 9.49 -13.85
C GLU A 64 7.71 8.37 -13.06
N LYS A 65 8.90 7.93 -13.48
CA LYS A 65 9.69 6.93 -12.77
C LYS A 65 10.02 7.40 -11.37
N ARG A 66 10.49 8.65 -11.21
CA ARG A 66 10.82 9.23 -9.90
C ARG A 66 9.60 9.30 -8.98
N GLU A 67 8.44 9.73 -9.50
CA GLU A 67 7.21 9.77 -8.71
C GLU A 67 6.78 8.38 -8.23
N LYS A 68 6.92 7.35 -9.08
CA LYS A 68 6.65 5.95 -8.69
C LYS A 68 7.64 5.45 -7.65
N GLU A 69 8.93 5.77 -7.78
CA GLU A 69 9.96 5.44 -6.78
C GLU A 69 9.63 6.09 -5.42
N GLU A 70 9.16 7.33 -5.40
CA GLU A 70 8.69 7.99 -4.18
C GLU A 70 7.43 7.32 -3.60
N GLN A 71 6.52 6.85 -4.44
CA GLN A 71 5.35 6.08 -3.99
C GLN A 71 5.76 4.75 -3.37
N VAL A 72 6.71 4.03 -3.96
CA VAL A 72 7.27 2.80 -3.42
C VAL A 72 7.90 3.06 -2.05
N ALA A 73 8.73 4.10 -1.93
CA ALA A 73 9.34 4.47 -0.64
C ALA A 73 8.30 4.79 0.45
N ARG A 74 7.18 5.44 0.08
CA ARG A 74 6.05 5.66 1.02
C ARG A 74 5.37 4.36 1.45
N CYS A 75 5.20 3.42 0.52
CA CYS A 75 4.61 2.11 0.82
C CYS A 75 5.53 1.27 1.71
N GLU A 76 6.84 1.27 1.45
CA GLU A 76 7.84 0.58 2.27
C GLU A 76 7.81 1.09 3.71
N ALA A 77 7.85 2.41 3.91
CA ALA A 77 7.77 3.01 5.24
C ALA A 77 6.45 2.67 5.98
N TYR A 78 5.35 2.53 5.24
CA TYR A 78 4.08 2.11 5.82
C TYR A 78 4.11 0.64 6.27
N ILE A 79 4.67 -0.25 5.44
CA ILE A 79 4.83 -1.67 5.77
C ILE A 79 5.72 -1.80 7.00
N ASP A 80 6.89 -1.16 7.04
CA ASP A 80 7.79 -1.18 8.18
C ASP A 80 7.10 -0.70 9.47
N GLY A 81 6.31 0.38 9.37
CA GLY A 81 5.54 0.90 10.50
C GLY A 81 4.45 -0.05 10.99
N MET A 82 3.82 -0.80 10.08
CA MET A 82 2.82 -1.81 10.43
C MET A 82 3.47 -3.08 11.01
N GLU A 83 4.62 -3.50 10.48
CA GLU A 83 5.41 -4.62 11.01
C GLU A 83 5.90 -4.33 12.43
N ALA A 84 6.40 -3.12 12.69
CA ALA A 84 6.79 -2.70 14.04
C ALA A 84 5.63 -2.77 15.04
N LYS A 85 4.42 -2.33 14.64
CA LYS A 85 3.22 -2.43 15.47
C LYS A 85 2.81 -3.88 15.71
N LEU A 86 2.86 -4.72 14.66
CA LEU A 86 2.56 -6.14 14.79
C LEU A 86 3.51 -6.81 15.77
N GLN A 87 4.81 -6.55 15.67
CA GLN A 87 5.82 -7.07 16.58
C GLN A 87 5.57 -6.61 18.03
N ALA A 88 5.24 -5.33 18.24
CA ALA A 88 4.91 -4.82 19.58
C ALA A 88 3.66 -5.49 20.16
N CYS A 89 2.61 -5.67 19.36
CA CYS A 89 1.42 -6.41 19.78
C CYS A 89 1.72 -7.86 20.13
N GLN A 90 2.55 -8.54 19.31
CA GLN A 90 2.98 -9.91 19.58
C GLN A 90 3.74 -9.99 20.90
N GLN A 91 4.72 -9.10 21.13
CA GLN A 91 5.47 -9.06 22.39
C GLN A 91 4.56 -8.84 23.60
N TYR A 92 3.57 -7.94 23.48
CA TYR A 92 2.61 -7.68 24.54
C TYR A 92 1.75 -8.92 24.86
N ILE A 93 1.28 -9.64 23.84
CA ILE A 93 0.52 -10.89 24.02
C ILE A 93 1.38 -11.91 24.76
N HIS A 94 2.63 -12.14 24.35
CA HIS A 94 3.53 -13.08 25.03
C HIS A 94 3.77 -12.69 26.50
N SER A 95 3.86 -11.39 26.79
CA SER A 95 3.98 -10.89 28.15
C SER A 95 2.72 -11.20 28.98
N LEU A 96 1.53 -11.01 28.41
CA LEU A 96 0.26 -11.31 29.08
C LEU A 96 0.10 -12.82 29.31
N GLU A 97 0.43 -13.64 28.32
CA GLU A 97 0.39 -15.10 28.41
C GLU A 97 1.32 -15.60 29.52
N SER A 98 2.54 -15.07 29.59
CA SER A 98 3.50 -15.41 30.65
C SER A 98 3.00 -15.00 32.04
N SER A 99 2.46 -13.78 32.17
CA SER A 99 1.90 -13.30 33.44
C SER A 99 0.68 -14.12 33.87
N LEU A 100 -0.19 -14.50 32.93
CA LEU A 100 -1.33 -15.37 33.21
C LEU A 100 -0.87 -16.75 33.65
N GLN A 101 0.11 -17.34 32.97
CA GLN A 101 0.66 -18.65 33.33
C GLN A 101 1.29 -18.63 34.72
N GLU A 102 2.02 -17.57 35.08
CA GLU A 102 2.58 -17.38 36.42
C GLU A 102 1.47 -17.33 37.47
N GLU A 103 0.45 -16.50 37.25
CA GLU A 103 -0.66 -16.34 38.19
C GLU A 103 -1.45 -17.66 38.35
N MET A 104 -1.73 -18.35 37.24
CA MET A 104 -2.37 -19.66 37.28
C MET A 104 -1.54 -20.69 38.06
N SER A 105 -0.22 -20.72 37.82
CA SER A 105 0.69 -21.65 38.51
C SER A 105 0.77 -21.33 40.00
N ARG A 106 0.80 -20.04 40.36
CA ARG A 106 0.80 -19.57 41.75
C ARG A 106 -0.45 -19.96 42.52
N HIS A 107 -1.61 -19.94 41.86
CA HIS A 107 -2.90 -20.25 42.49
C HIS A 107 -3.34 -21.71 42.37
N ALA A 108 -2.73 -22.50 41.48
CA ALA A 108 -3.04 -23.91 41.25
C ALA A 108 -3.13 -24.76 42.53
N PRO A 109 -2.24 -24.59 43.54
CA PRO A 109 -2.35 -25.29 44.82
C PRO A 109 -3.66 -25.12 45.57
N LEU A 110 -4.27 -23.93 45.51
CA LEU A 110 -5.54 -23.66 46.19
C LEU A 110 -6.69 -24.48 45.61
N TYR A 111 -6.54 -24.94 44.36
CA TYR A 111 -7.47 -25.82 43.66
C TYR A 111 -7.05 -27.29 43.71
N GLY A 112 -6.00 -27.64 44.45
CA GLY A 112 -5.54 -29.00 44.67
C GLY A 112 -4.56 -29.54 43.63
N ALA A 113 -4.02 -28.70 42.74
CA ALA A 113 -3.00 -29.11 41.77
C ALA A 113 -1.58 -28.79 42.27
N GLY A 114 -0.62 -29.70 42.08
CA GLY A 114 0.79 -29.47 42.39
C GLY A 114 1.15 -29.43 43.88
N LEU A 115 0.33 -30.04 44.74
CA LEU A 115 0.52 -30.03 46.20
C LEU A 115 1.82 -30.75 46.62
N GLU A 116 2.24 -31.73 45.84
CA GLU A 116 3.46 -32.53 46.03
C GLU A 116 4.76 -31.72 45.98
N ALA A 117 4.74 -30.53 45.36
CA ALA A 117 5.90 -29.66 45.26
C ALA A 117 6.01 -28.65 46.43
N LEU A 118 5.00 -28.58 47.30
CA LEU A 118 4.93 -27.60 48.39
C LEU A 118 5.56 -28.14 49.67
N SER A 119 6.04 -27.22 50.50
CA SER A 119 6.51 -27.54 51.84
C SER A 119 5.35 -27.92 52.77
N MET A 120 5.64 -28.69 53.83
CA MET A 120 4.62 -29.03 54.85
C MET A 120 3.93 -27.79 55.46
N LYS A 121 4.66 -26.68 55.62
CA LYS A 121 4.11 -25.42 56.13
C LYS A 121 3.11 -24.78 55.16
N GLU A 122 3.40 -24.82 53.86
CA GLU A 122 2.49 -24.32 52.83
C GLU A 122 1.24 -25.20 52.75
N LEU A 123 1.39 -26.52 52.83
CA LEU A 123 0.26 -27.45 52.86
C LEU A 123 -0.66 -27.24 54.08
N GLU A 124 -0.09 -27.03 55.27
CA GLU A 124 -0.86 -26.65 56.47
C GLU A 124 -1.60 -25.32 56.31
N THR A 125 -1.01 -24.38 55.56
CA THR A 125 -1.64 -23.08 55.29
C THR A 125 -2.85 -23.27 54.37
N ILE A 126 -2.70 -24.06 53.30
CA ILE A 126 -3.79 -24.39 52.37
C ILE A 126 -4.91 -25.15 53.09
N SER A 127 -4.57 -26.15 53.90
CA SER A 127 -5.53 -26.91 54.71
C SER A 127 -6.35 -25.99 55.62
N ARG A 128 -5.71 -25.05 56.32
CA ARG A 128 -6.41 -24.05 57.16
C ARG A 128 -7.36 -23.16 56.35
N ILE A 129 -6.93 -22.72 55.16
CA ILE A 129 -7.77 -21.91 54.26
C ILE A 129 -9.04 -22.70 53.86
N HIS A 130 -8.90 -23.96 53.47
CA HIS A 130 -10.04 -24.80 53.07
C HIS A 130 -10.99 -25.11 54.24
N GLU A 131 -10.47 -25.43 55.42
CA GLU A 131 -11.29 -25.67 56.62
C GLU A 131 -12.11 -24.44 57.01
N GLU A 132 -11.48 -23.26 56.98
CA GLU A 132 -12.16 -21.99 57.25
C GLU A 132 -13.23 -21.69 56.17
N GLY A 133 -12.91 -21.95 54.89
CA GLY A 133 -13.88 -21.83 53.80
C GLY A 133 -15.12 -22.70 53.99
N LEU A 134 -14.93 -23.97 54.38
CA LEU A 134 -16.03 -24.89 54.68
C LEU A 134 -16.88 -24.40 55.86
N ARG A 135 -16.25 -23.88 56.91
CA ARG A 135 -16.96 -23.32 58.07
C ARG A 135 -17.85 -22.15 57.67
N GLN A 136 -17.37 -21.26 56.80
CA GLN A 136 -18.16 -20.14 56.26
C GLN A 136 -19.33 -20.61 55.39
N ILE A 137 -19.11 -21.64 54.54
CA ILE A 137 -20.19 -22.23 53.74
C ILE A 137 -21.30 -22.77 54.63
N HIS A 138 -20.96 -23.52 55.69
CA HIS A 138 -21.95 -24.05 56.62
C HIS A 138 -22.73 -22.93 57.33
N ALA A 139 -22.07 -21.85 57.76
CA ALA A 139 -22.73 -20.71 58.38
C ALA A 139 -23.72 -20.02 57.42
N LEU A 140 -23.36 -19.88 56.15
CA LEU A 140 -24.23 -19.32 55.11
C LEU A 140 -25.43 -20.23 54.82
N GLN A 141 -25.21 -21.54 54.73
CA GLN A 141 -26.27 -22.53 54.54
C GLN A 141 -27.27 -22.45 55.69
N GLN A 142 -26.80 -22.44 56.94
CA GLN A 142 -27.67 -22.27 58.11
C GLN A 142 -28.46 -20.98 58.00
N ARG A 143 -27.83 -19.82 57.76
CA ARG A 143 -28.54 -18.54 57.61
C ARG A 143 -29.60 -18.56 56.51
N LYS A 144 -29.31 -19.20 55.36
CA LYS A 144 -30.25 -19.28 54.23
C LYS A 144 -31.40 -20.24 54.51
N VAL A 145 -31.16 -21.30 55.29
CA VAL A 145 -32.17 -22.28 55.72
C VAL A 145 -33.00 -21.76 56.92
N THR A 146 -32.41 -20.94 57.80
CA THR A 146 -33.06 -20.41 59.00
C THR A 146 -33.67 -19.01 58.81
N SER A 147 -33.54 -18.39 57.63
CA SER A 147 -34.31 -17.18 57.29
C SER A 147 -35.79 -17.56 57.05
N PRO A 148 -36.74 -17.11 57.90
CA PRO A 148 -38.15 -17.37 57.70
C PRO A 148 -38.72 -16.34 56.71
N ALA A 149 -38.51 -16.58 55.41
CA ALA A 149 -39.23 -15.89 54.35
C ALA A 149 -39.48 -16.86 53.18
N GLY A 150 -40.29 -17.88 53.47
CA GLY A 150 -41.12 -18.45 52.43
C GLY A 150 -42.12 -17.38 51.98
N SER A 151 -41.87 -16.73 50.85
CA SER A 151 -42.92 -16.22 49.98
C SER A 151 -42.43 -16.26 48.53
N PRO A 152 -43.13 -16.97 47.63
CA PRO A 152 -42.95 -16.81 46.19
C PRO A 152 -43.66 -15.52 45.79
N LEU A 153 -43.02 -14.37 46.04
CA LEU A 153 -43.49 -13.08 45.57
C LEU A 153 -42.74 -12.74 44.29
N VAL A 154 -43.36 -13.13 43.17
CA VAL A 154 -43.25 -12.38 41.92
C VAL A 154 -43.74 -10.97 42.25
N GLY A 155 -42.80 -10.06 42.51
CA GLY A 155 -43.07 -8.65 42.80
C GLY A 155 -41.95 -7.83 42.17
N PRO A 156 -42.26 -6.91 41.22
CA PRO A 156 -41.24 -6.23 40.45
C PRO A 156 -40.54 -5.21 41.36
N HIS A 157 -39.32 -5.51 41.76
CA HIS A 157 -38.45 -4.49 42.32
C HIS A 157 -37.90 -3.67 41.16
N SER A 158 -38.65 -2.62 40.82
CA SER A 158 -38.10 -1.40 40.26
C SER A 158 -37.02 -0.91 41.22
N LEU A 159 -35.76 -1.23 40.90
CA LEU A 159 -34.61 -0.51 41.41
C LEU A 159 -34.85 0.98 41.12
N PRO A 160 -34.82 1.89 42.12
CA PRO A 160 -34.56 3.28 41.82
C PRO A 160 -33.13 3.32 41.26
N HIS A 161 -33.01 3.56 39.96
CA HIS A 161 -31.76 3.93 39.31
C HIS A 161 -31.10 5.05 40.12
N PRO A 162 -29.91 4.84 40.74
CA PRO A 162 -29.08 5.95 41.12
C PRO A 162 -28.35 6.39 39.84
N HIS A 163 -28.95 7.32 39.11
CA HIS A 163 -28.17 8.15 38.20
C HIS A 163 -27.26 9.06 39.03
N GLY A 164 -25.96 9.05 38.72
CA GLY A 164 -24.91 9.86 39.34
C GLY A 164 -24.17 9.04 40.39
N PHE A 165 -22.96 8.53 40.16
CA PHE A 165 -21.74 9.35 40.21
C PHE A 165 -20.58 8.84 39.31
N TYR A 166 -20.85 8.30 38.12
CA TYR A 166 -19.82 8.10 37.09
C TYR A 166 -20.15 8.73 35.73
N ALA A 167 -21.00 9.77 35.71
CA ALA A 167 -21.26 10.59 34.52
C ALA A 167 -20.48 11.93 34.50
N ALA A 168 -19.44 12.07 35.34
CA ALA A 168 -18.63 13.30 35.39
C ALA A 168 -17.10 13.08 35.36
N ALA A 169 -16.63 11.83 35.19
CA ALA A 169 -15.19 11.53 35.01
C ALA A 169 -14.88 10.75 33.72
N ALA A 170 -15.88 10.50 32.87
CA ALA A 170 -15.73 9.92 31.54
C ALA A 170 -16.01 10.93 30.41
N ALA A 171 -15.96 12.23 30.72
CA ALA A 171 -16.12 13.32 29.76
C ALA A 171 -14.81 14.11 29.52
N ALA A 172 -13.67 13.64 30.03
CA ALA A 172 -12.38 14.32 29.89
C ALA A 172 -11.23 13.46 29.31
N ALA A 173 -11.46 12.18 28.98
CA ALA A 173 -10.44 11.38 28.30
C ALA A 173 -11.08 10.31 27.41
N THR A 174 -10.57 10.19 26.19
CA THR A 174 -10.85 9.13 25.18
C THR A 174 -12.17 9.23 24.41
N ALA A 175 -12.33 10.30 23.63
CA ALA A 175 -12.94 10.18 22.30
C ALA A 175 -11.80 10.22 21.26
N PRO A 176 -11.57 9.17 20.46
CA PRO A 176 -10.67 9.29 19.32
C PRO A 176 -11.32 10.24 18.28
N PRO A 177 -10.56 11.16 17.67
CA PRO A 177 -11.11 12.03 16.64
C PRO A 177 -11.53 11.18 15.43
N PRO A 178 -12.62 11.51 14.73
CA PRO A 178 -12.91 10.90 13.44
C PRO A 178 -11.85 11.39 12.46
N VAL A 179 -10.81 10.60 12.25
CA VAL A 179 -9.88 10.83 11.15
C VAL A 179 -10.65 10.55 9.86
N ALA A 180 -11.07 11.64 9.22
CA ALA A 180 -11.48 11.65 7.82
C ALA A 180 -10.24 11.26 6.99
N VAL A 181 -10.03 9.96 6.80
CA VAL A 181 -9.08 9.42 5.85
C VAL A 181 -9.75 9.48 4.48
N GLY A 182 -9.10 10.22 3.57
CA GLY A 182 -9.61 10.59 2.25
C GLY A 182 -10.09 9.40 1.42
N MET A 183 -11.39 9.17 1.44
CA MET A 183 -12.10 8.56 0.33
C MET A 183 -12.15 9.59 -0.82
N PRO A 184 -11.87 9.21 -2.08
CA PRO A 184 -12.12 10.11 -3.21
C PRO A 184 -13.63 10.42 -3.27
N PRO A 185 -14.02 11.66 -3.61
CA PRO A 185 -15.42 12.06 -3.58
C PRO A 185 -16.27 11.20 -4.54
N PRO A 186 -17.53 10.88 -4.17
CA PRO A 186 -18.44 10.22 -5.08
C PRO A 186 -18.81 11.20 -6.20
N LEU A 187 -18.49 10.82 -7.44
CA LEU A 187 -18.93 11.54 -8.63
C LEU A 187 -20.46 11.52 -8.69
N VAL A 188 -21.05 12.70 -8.50
CA VAL A 188 -22.47 12.94 -8.73
C VAL A 188 -22.75 12.80 -10.24
N PRO A 189 -23.72 11.99 -10.69
CA PRO A 189 -24.02 11.89 -12.10
C PRO A 189 -24.90 13.09 -12.49
N ASN A 190 -24.30 14.12 -13.07
CA ASN A 190 -25.02 15.11 -13.85
C ASN A 190 -24.69 14.88 -15.33
N GLY A 191 -25.73 14.72 -16.14
CA GLY A 191 -25.63 14.22 -17.51
C GLY A 191 -24.82 15.11 -18.45
N GLY A 192 -24.09 14.47 -19.36
CA GLY A 192 -23.38 15.16 -20.45
C GLY A 192 -22.38 14.27 -21.18
N VAL A 193 -22.91 13.48 -22.14
CA VAL A 193 -22.26 13.06 -23.41
C VAL A 193 -20.77 12.71 -23.37
N GLY A 194 -20.43 11.42 -23.51
CA GLY A 194 -19.03 11.01 -23.72
C GLY A 194 -18.83 9.51 -23.86
N ILE A 195 -18.98 9.01 -25.06
CA ILE A 195 -18.76 7.62 -25.50
C ILE A 195 -17.30 7.21 -25.36
N HIS A 196 -16.96 6.28 -24.45
CA HIS A 196 -15.94 5.25 -24.72
C HIS A 196 -16.04 4.08 -23.72
N SER A 197 -16.49 2.95 -24.26
CA SER A 197 -16.44 1.62 -23.67
C SER A 197 -15.08 1.01 -23.95
N ASN A 198 -14.39 0.49 -22.92
CA ASN A 198 -13.47 -0.61 -23.12
C ASN A 198 -13.46 -1.50 -21.87
N GLY A 199 -14.15 -2.62 -21.98
CA GLY A 199 -14.22 -3.64 -20.93
C GLY A 199 -12.90 -4.38 -20.82
N HIS A 200 -12.35 -4.46 -19.61
CA HIS A 200 -11.37 -5.47 -19.27
C HIS A 200 -12.02 -6.46 -18.31
N VAL A 201 -12.22 -7.67 -18.82
CA VAL A 201 -12.77 -8.83 -18.12
C VAL A 201 -11.69 -9.36 -17.18
N ASN A 202 -11.99 -9.42 -15.88
CA ASN A 202 -11.22 -10.19 -14.91
C ASN A 202 -11.76 -11.63 -14.89
N GLY A 203 -10.88 -12.63 -14.83
CA GLY A 203 -11.31 -14.00 -14.65
C GLY A 203 -10.17 -15.01 -14.57
N ALA A 204 -9.44 -15.04 -13.44
CA ALA A 204 -8.72 -16.24 -13.03
C ALA A 204 -8.24 -16.15 -11.56
N VAL A 205 -8.85 -17.01 -10.73
CA VAL A 205 -8.24 -17.76 -9.62
C VAL A 205 -7.84 -16.98 -8.35
N GLY A 206 -8.63 -17.19 -7.29
CA GLY A 206 -8.25 -16.89 -5.91
C GLY A 206 -9.37 -17.24 -4.93
N SER A 207 -9.22 -18.35 -4.21
CA SER A 207 -10.21 -19.08 -3.41
C SER A 207 -10.96 -18.26 -2.33
N PRO A 208 -12.15 -18.72 -1.88
CA PRO A 208 -12.91 -18.07 -0.82
C PRO A 208 -12.27 -18.31 0.54
N TRP A 209 -12.06 -17.23 1.29
CA TRP A 209 -11.64 -17.25 2.67
C TRP A 209 -12.85 -17.55 3.56
N PHE A 210 -12.74 -18.60 4.36
CA PHE A 210 -13.60 -19.02 5.49
C PHE A 210 -15.08 -19.32 5.21
N ASN A 211 -15.47 -20.56 5.51
CA ASN A 211 -16.84 -20.92 5.83
C ASN A 211 -16.87 -21.48 7.27
N HIS A 212 -17.74 -20.89 8.09
CA HIS A 212 -18.14 -21.41 9.39
C HIS A 212 -19.34 -22.35 9.22
N SER A 213 -19.20 -23.60 9.63
CA SER A 213 -20.18 -24.42 10.39
C SER A 213 -19.53 -25.74 10.74
#